data_AF-A0A8J6E8S1-F1
#
_entry.id   AF-A0A8J6E8S1-F1
#
_cell.length_a   1.000
_cell.length_b   1.000
_cell.length_c   1.000
_cell.angle_alpha   90.00
_cell.angle_beta   90.00
_cell.angle_gamma   90.00
#
_symmetry.space_group_name_H-M   'P 1'
#
loop_
_entity.id
_entity.type
_entity.pdbx_description
1 polymer ?
#
loop_
_entity_poly.entity_id
_entity_poly.type
_entity_poly.pdbx_seq_one_letter_code
_entity_poly.pdbx_strand_id
1 'polypeptide(L)'
;MSDYFLRLYKDSDYDVARELFASGMKEHIGKAFQHAIRQPHIWLPALASLVLPALNLVSVTTFILAFTAALVAVWFGARYMYTSYIDHSLSDDMLDIGQYYMQRDGYCFWVVESTGGEVIGTVAAIPSSEPGGEKHLELKRLSVAKQHRGKGIAKVLCKTLMDFARKSGCEAVVLMTTYSQTGAWKLYEKLGFRQKKNSHFPGLLSKVLDFRFMIYQYDNPAV
;
A
#
# COMPACT_ATOMS: atom_id res chain seq x y z
N MET A 1 -19.49 -17.28 16.27
CA MET A 1 -20.01 -16.87 14.95
C MET A 1 -19.18 -15.68 14.51
N SER A 2 -18.75 -15.61 13.25
CA SER A 2 -17.93 -14.50 12.78
C SER A 2 -18.75 -13.20 12.82
N ASP A 3 -18.26 -12.14 13.47
CA ASP A 3 -18.96 -10.84 13.61
C ASP A 3 -19.00 -10.01 12.32
N TYR A 4 -18.89 -10.66 11.16
CA TYR A 4 -18.81 -10.01 9.86
C TYR A 4 -19.22 -10.95 8.73
N PHE A 5 -19.65 -10.37 7.61
CA PHE A 5 -20.02 -11.07 6.39
C PHE A 5 -19.29 -10.51 5.18
N LEU A 6 -18.88 -11.38 4.28
CA LEU A 6 -18.23 -11.02 3.02
C LEU A 6 -19.27 -10.97 1.91
N ARG A 7 -19.25 -9.90 1.10
CA ARG A 7 -20.12 -9.76 -0.07
C ARG A 7 -19.43 -8.95 -1.18
N LEU A 8 -20.08 -8.90 -2.33
CA LEU A 8 -19.68 -7.99 -3.41
C LEU A 8 -19.98 -6.54 -3.04
N TYR A 9 -19.18 -5.63 -3.59
CA TYR A 9 -19.38 -4.19 -3.53
C TYR A 9 -20.75 -3.79 -4.08
N LYS A 10 -21.33 -2.74 -3.50
CA LYS A 10 -22.53 -2.04 -3.97
C LYS A 10 -22.22 -0.55 -4.04
N ASP A 11 -22.91 0.19 -4.90
CA ASP A 11 -22.68 1.63 -5.06
C ASP A 11 -22.93 2.43 -3.77
N SER A 12 -23.75 1.91 -2.84
CA SER A 12 -23.91 2.48 -1.49
C SER A 12 -22.64 2.46 -0.65
N ASP A 13 -21.64 1.65 -1.00
CA ASP A 13 -20.38 1.52 -0.28
C ASP A 13 -19.31 2.51 -0.78
N TYR A 14 -19.60 3.30 -1.81
CA TYR A 14 -18.63 4.12 -2.55
C TYR A 14 -17.75 4.98 -1.64
N ASP A 15 -18.38 5.81 -0.79
CA ASP A 15 -17.67 6.74 0.08
C ASP A 15 -16.83 6.01 1.12
N VAL A 16 -17.40 4.96 1.73
CA VAL A 16 -16.72 4.18 2.78
C VAL A 16 -15.53 3.41 2.20
N ALA A 17 -15.67 2.83 1.01
CA ALA A 17 -14.57 2.10 0.36
C ALA A 17 -13.39 3.04 0.02
N ARG A 18 -13.68 4.23 -0.51
CA ARG A 18 -12.68 5.27 -0.82
C ARG A 18 -12.01 5.80 0.44
N GLU A 19 -12.78 6.11 1.47
CA GLU A 19 -12.27 6.59 2.75
C GLU A 19 -11.40 5.53 3.43
N LEU A 20 -11.86 4.27 3.45
CA LEU A 20 -11.13 3.18 4.08
C LEU A 20 -9.77 2.94 3.42
N PHE A 21 -9.72 2.98 2.09
CA PHE A 21 -8.48 2.91 1.34
C PHE A 21 -7.57 4.11 1.62
N ALA A 22 -8.09 5.33 1.49
CA ALA A 22 -7.31 6.56 1.64
C ALA A 22 -6.74 6.72 3.06
N SER A 23 -7.56 6.47 4.08
CA SER A 23 -7.14 6.50 5.49
C SER A 23 -6.10 5.42 5.79
N GLY A 24 -6.33 4.18 5.32
CA GLY A 24 -5.38 3.07 5.46
C GLY A 24 -4.01 3.39 4.88
N MET A 25 -3.97 3.96 3.66
CA MET A 25 -2.71 4.35 3.03
C MET A 25 -1.99 5.49 3.76
N LYS A 26 -2.73 6.49 4.27
CA LYS A 26 -2.16 7.63 5.04
C LYS A 26 -1.43 7.18 6.32
N GLU A 27 -1.85 6.08 6.94
CA GLU A 27 -1.20 5.56 8.16
C GLU A 27 0.28 5.18 7.94
N HIS A 28 0.69 4.93 6.70
CA HIS A 28 2.06 4.48 6.39
C HIS A 28 3.04 5.65 6.17
N ILE A 29 2.56 6.89 6.06
CA ILE A 29 3.39 8.08 5.83
C ILE A 29 4.44 8.24 6.94
N GLY A 30 4.03 8.11 8.20
CA GLY A 30 4.96 8.23 9.34
C GLY A 30 6.04 7.15 9.34
N LYS A 31 5.70 5.92 8.96
CA LYS A 31 6.67 4.81 8.82
C LYS A 31 7.62 5.04 7.67
N ALA A 32 7.15 5.58 6.55
CA ALA A 32 8.00 5.92 5.42
C ALA A 32 8.99 7.06 5.75
N PHE A 33 8.51 8.12 6.42
CA PHE A 33 9.38 9.17 6.96
C PHE A 33 10.45 8.59 7.91
N GLN A 34 10.03 7.77 8.87
CA GLN A 34 10.91 7.09 9.81
C GLN A 34 11.93 6.15 9.16
N HIS A 35 11.56 5.53 8.02
CA HIS A 35 12.47 4.70 7.23
C HIS A 35 13.48 5.56 6.47
N ALA A 36 13.02 6.66 5.85
CA ALA A 36 13.87 7.59 5.11
C ALA A 36 14.94 8.21 6.02
N ILE A 37 14.59 8.73 7.19
CA ILE A 37 15.59 9.34 8.10
C ILE A 37 16.61 8.34 8.66
N ARG A 38 16.33 7.02 8.58
CA ARG A 38 17.27 5.97 9.01
C ARG A 38 18.22 5.52 7.91
N GLN A 39 18.08 6.03 6.69
CA GLN A 39 18.96 5.65 5.60
C GLN A 39 20.35 6.27 5.75
N PRO A 40 21.44 5.50 5.55
CA PRO A 40 22.82 5.99 5.72
C PRO A 40 23.12 7.26 4.94
N HIS A 41 22.63 7.39 3.71
CA HIS A 41 22.84 8.58 2.88
C HIS A 41 22.06 9.82 3.36
N ILE A 42 21.14 9.68 4.33
CA ILE A 42 20.44 10.80 4.97
C ILE A 42 21.05 11.11 6.35
N TRP A 43 21.21 10.11 7.22
CA TRP A 43 21.66 10.39 8.59
C TRP A 43 23.16 10.62 8.72
N LEU A 44 24.02 10.03 7.86
CA LEU A 44 25.46 10.28 7.91
C LEU A 44 25.81 11.74 7.57
N PRO A 45 25.29 12.35 6.49
CA PRO A 45 25.49 13.78 6.24
C PRO A 45 24.90 14.66 7.34
N ALA A 46 23.71 14.31 7.85
CA ALA A 46 23.08 15.02 8.95
C ALA A 46 23.96 15.02 10.22
N LEU A 47 24.56 13.87 10.55
CA LEU A 47 25.50 13.75 11.68
C LEU A 47 26.80 14.53 11.43
N ALA A 48 27.38 14.41 10.23
CA ALA A 48 28.59 15.14 9.86
C ALA A 48 28.40 16.67 9.94
N SER A 49 27.20 17.15 9.59
CA SER A 49 26.87 18.57 9.62
C SER A 49 26.88 19.19 11.04
N LEU A 50 26.80 18.37 12.10
CA LEU A 50 26.87 18.84 13.49
C LEU A 50 28.24 19.43 13.87
N VAL A 51 29.29 19.12 13.10
CA VAL A 51 30.63 19.67 13.32
C VAL A 51 30.75 21.12 12.82
N LEU A 52 29.87 21.56 11.91
CA LEU A 52 29.95 22.89 11.29
C LEU A 52 29.86 24.04 12.31
N PRO A 53 28.93 24.03 13.28
CA PRO A 53 28.90 25.06 14.32
C PRO A 53 30.09 24.97 15.28
N ALA A 54 30.60 23.77 15.56
CA ALA A 54 31.77 23.59 16.44
C ALA A 54 33.06 24.16 15.83
N LEU A 55 33.17 24.15 14.50
CA LEU A 55 34.26 24.78 13.77
C LEU A 55 34.03 26.27 13.48
N ASN A 56 32.95 26.87 14.02
CA ASN A 56 32.53 28.25 13.76
C ASN A 56 32.30 28.57 12.26
N LEU A 57 32.05 27.55 11.43
CA LEU A 57 31.76 27.73 10.00
C LEU A 57 30.34 28.25 9.76
N VAL A 58 29.41 27.94 10.66
CA VAL A 58 28.00 28.32 10.58
C VAL A 58 27.48 28.65 11.98
N SER A 59 26.62 29.67 12.10
CA SER A 59 25.94 29.97 13.38
C SER A 59 25.01 28.81 13.79
N VAL A 60 24.96 28.53 15.10
CA VAL A 60 24.05 27.52 15.68
C VAL A 60 22.59 27.75 15.27
N THR A 61 22.17 29.02 15.20
CA THR A 61 20.80 29.39 14.81
C THR A 61 20.48 29.00 13.37
N THR A 62 21.35 29.35 12.43
CA THR A 62 21.25 28.98 11.01
C THR A 62 21.28 27.46 10.84
N PHE A 63 22.13 26.77 11.59
CA PHE A 63 22.21 25.31 11.57
C PHE A 63 20.89 24.65 12.01
N ILE A 64 20.31 25.09 13.13
CA ILE A 64 19.04 24.56 13.63
C ILE A 64 17.94 24.78 12.59
N LEU A 65 17.83 26.00 12.04
CA LEU A 65 16.83 26.31 11.01
C LEU A 65 16.98 25.39 9.78
N ALA A 66 18.20 25.23 9.27
CA ALA A 66 18.47 24.38 8.11
C ALA A 66 18.18 22.90 8.40
N PHE A 67 18.56 22.42 9.58
CA PHE A 67 18.31 21.03 10.00
C PHE A 67 16.81 20.74 10.14
N THR A 68 16.06 21.65 10.77
CA THR A 68 14.60 21.55 10.87
C THR A 68 13.94 21.60 9.49
N ALA A 69 14.37 22.50 8.62
CA ALA A 69 13.87 22.58 7.25
C ALA A 69 14.13 21.29 6.46
N ALA A 70 15.30 20.68 6.63
CA ALA A 70 15.63 19.40 5.99
C ALA A 70 14.72 18.25 6.48
N LEU A 71 14.47 18.15 7.79
CA LEU A 71 13.55 17.15 8.34
C LEU A 71 12.11 17.35 7.82
N VAL A 72 11.67 18.60 7.76
CA VAL A 72 10.36 18.97 7.20
C VAL A 72 10.29 18.58 5.72
N ALA A 73 11.35 18.83 4.93
CA ALA A 73 11.41 18.43 3.53
C ALA A 73 11.33 16.90 3.34
N VAL A 74 12.02 16.12 4.17
CA VAL A 74 11.92 14.64 4.13
C VAL A 74 10.49 14.18 4.48
N TRP A 75 9.84 14.82 5.46
CA TRP A 75 8.44 14.53 5.80
C TRP A 75 7.48 14.87 4.64
N PHE A 76 7.62 16.05 4.02
CA PHE A 76 6.82 16.43 2.86
C PHE A 76 7.04 15.50 1.68
N GLY A 77 8.28 15.07 1.44
CA GLY A 77 8.61 14.08 0.40
C GLY A 77 7.92 12.74 0.65
N ALA A 78 8.01 12.20 1.87
CA ALA A 78 7.33 10.96 2.23
C ALA A 78 5.80 11.07 2.12
N ARG A 79 5.23 12.20 2.57
CA ARG A 79 3.81 12.52 2.43
C ARG A 79 3.40 12.56 0.96
N TYR A 80 4.16 13.28 0.13
CA TYR A 80 3.90 13.44 -1.30
C TYR A 80 3.82 12.09 -2.02
N MET A 81 4.73 11.15 -1.73
CA MET A 81 4.71 9.82 -2.35
C MET A 81 3.40 9.06 -2.10
N TYR A 82 2.87 9.13 -0.87
CA TYR A 82 1.60 8.47 -0.54
C TYR A 82 0.38 9.24 -1.05
N THR A 83 0.35 10.56 -0.87
CA THR A 83 -0.80 11.36 -1.31
C THR A 83 -0.94 11.31 -2.83
N SER A 84 0.17 11.39 -3.58
CA SER A 84 0.14 11.22 -5.03
C SER A 84 -0.41 9.86 -5.46
N TYR A 85 -0.03 8.77 -4.77
CA TYR A 85 -0.58 7.44 -5.06
C TYR A 85 -2.07 7.32 -4.71
N ILE A 86 -2.48 7.88 -3.57
CA ILE A 86 -3.89 7.92 -3.14
C ILE A 86 -4.70 8.70 -4.16
N ASP A 87 -4.29 9.92 -4.50
CA ASP A 87 -5.01 10.79 -5.41
C ASP A 87 -5.13 10.16 -6.79
N HIS A 88 -4.04 9.57 -7.31
CA HIS A 88 -4.06 8.83 -8.58
C HIS A 88 -5.08 7.69 -8.55
N SER A 89 -5.07 6.87 -7.49
CA SER A 89 -6.02 5.78 -7.29
C SER A 89 -7.47 6.26 -7.19
N LEU A 90 -7.71 7.36 -6.47
CA LEU A 90 -9.03 7.95 -6.29
C LEU A 90 -9.55 8.62 -7.57
N SER A 91 -8.67 9.03 -8.47
CA SER A 91 -9.01 9.62 -9.78
C SER A 91 -9.07 8.61 -10.94
N ASP A 92 -8.59 7.38 -10.73
CA ASP A 92 -8.52 6.33 -11.74
C ASP A 92 -9.55 5.23 -11.42
N ASP A 93 -9.10 4.04 -11.02
CA ASP A 93 -9.93 2.86 -10.77
C ASP A 93 -10.99 3.04 -9.67
N MET A 94 -10.75 3.91 -8.68
CA MET A 94 -11.73 4.17 -7.63
C MET A 94 -12.67 5.33 -7.93
N LEU A 95 -12.49 6.05 -9.05
CA LEU A 95 -13.37 7.16 -9.44
C LEU A 95 -14.81 6.67 -9.63
N ASP A 96 -14.98 5.56 -10.35
CA ASP A 96 -16.23 4.83 -10.52
C ASP A 96 -15.97 3.33 -10.28
N ILE A 97 -16.10 2.91 -9.02
CA ILE A 97 -15.82 1.52 -8.61
C ILE A 97 -16.77 0.54 -9.31
N GLY A 98 -18.04 0.90 -9.45
CA GLY A 98 -19.05 0.04 -10.08
C GLY A 98 -18.69 -0.23 -11.53
N GLN A 99 -18.45 0.82 -12.31
CA GLN A 99 -18.07 0.68 -13.72
C GLN A 99 -16.71 0.00 -13.90
N TYR A 100 -15.72 0.32 -13.06
CA TYR A 100 -14.37 -0.19 -13.22
C TYR A 100 -14.24 -1.67 -12.82
N TYR A 101 -14.84 -2.06 -11.69
CA TYR A 101 -14.61 -3.36 -11.07
C TYR A 101 -15.75 -4.36 -11.22
N MET A 102 -17.00 -3.90 -11.39
CA MET A 102 -18.17 -4.78 -11.34
C MET A 102 -18.73 -5.11 -12.72
N GLN A 103 -18.43 -4.32 -13.74
CA GLN A 103 -18.96 -4.47 -15.09
C GLN A 103 -17.97 -5.09 -16.09
N ARG A 104 -16.76 -5.48 -15.65
CA ARG A 104 -15.69 -6.00 -16.51
C ARG A 104 -15.35 -7.45 -16.18
N ASP A 105 -15.13 -8.25 -17.21
CA ASP A 105 -14.77 -9.66 -17.05
C ASP A 105 -13.41 -9.85 -16.39
N GLY A 106 -13.33 -10.72 -15.38
CA GLY A 106 -12.12 -10.96 -14.60
C GLY A 106 -11.80 -9.89 -13.55
N TYR A 107 -12.62 -8.83 -13.45
CA TYR A 107 -12.55 -7.83 -12.40
C TYR A 107 -13.55 -8.18 -11.30
N CYS A 108 -13.22 -7.82 -10.07
CA CYS A 108 -14.18 -7.94 -8.97
C CYS A 108 -13.78 -7.05 -7.79
N PHE A 109 -14.75 -6.63 -6.98
CA PHE A 109 -14.54 -5.90 -5.74
C PHE A 109 -15.38 -6.51 -4.62
N TRP A 110 -14.72 -6.94 -3.55
CA TRP A 110 -15.38 -7.46 -2.36
C TRP A 110 -15.24 -6.51 -1.19
N VAL A 111 -16.27 -6.53 -0.35
CA VAL A 111 -16.30 -5.84 0.93
C VAL A 111 -16.59 -6.84 2.04
N VAL A 112 -16.07 -6.55 3.23
CA VAL A 112 -16.48 -7.19 4.47
C VAL A 112 -17.27 -6.17 5.27
N GLU A 113 -18.48 -6.56 5.64
CA GLU A 113 -19.41 -5.73 6.40
C GLU A 113 -19.55 -6.31 7.83
N SER A 114 -19.59 -5.43 8.82
CA SER A 114 -19.83 -5.80 10.21
C SER A 114 -21.30 -6.12 10.44
N THR A 115 -21.64 -6.79 11.56
CA THR A 115 -23.05 -6.99 11.95
C THR A 115 -23.84 -5.69 12.12
N GLY A 116 -23.16 -4.55 12.33
CA GLY A 116 -23.77 -3.22 12.42
C GLY A 116 -24.03 -2.55 11.06
N GLY A 117 -23.73 -3.21 9.94
CA GLY A 117 -23.97 -2.68 8.60
C GLY A 117 -22.84 -1.81 8.02
N GLU A 118 -21.73 -1.67 8.74
CA GLU A 118 -20.58 -0.86 8.31
C GLU A 118 -19.60 -1.69 7.48
N VAL A 119 -19.12 -1.16 6.34
CA VAL A 119 -18.02 -1.76 5.59
C VAL A 119 -16.70 -1.57 6.33
N ILE A 120 -16.09 -2.68 6.76
CA ILE A 120 -14.89 -2.71 7.59
C ILE A 120 -13.66 -3.27 6.87
N GLY A 121 -13.80 -3.72 5.62
CA GLY A 121 -12.69 -4.21 4.81
C GLY A 121 -13.03 -4.28 3.33
N THR A 122 -12.02 -4.12 2.48
CA THR A 122 -12.14 -4.14 1.02
C THR A 122 -11.01 -4.95 0.38
N VAL A 123 -11.26 -5.54 -0.78
CA VAL A 123 -10.22 -6.03 -1.70
C VAL A 123 -10.77 -6.01 -3.12
N ALA A 124 -9.91 -5.71 -4.08
CA ALA A 124 -10.23 -5.70 -5.49
C ALA A 124 -9.31 -6.64 -6.27
N ALA A 125 -9.84 -7.21 -7.34
CA ALA A 125 -9.14 -8.05 -8.29
C ALA A 125 -9.22 -7.42 -9.67
N ILE A 126 -8.10 -7.41 -10.39
CA ILE A 126 -8.03 -7.10 -11.82
C ILE A 126 -7.13 -8.10 -12.54
N PRO A 127 -7.32 -8.37 -13.84
CA PRO A 127 -6.32 -9.04 -14.66
C PRO A 127 -4.99 -8.26 -14.62
N SER A 128 -3.88 -8.97 -14.46
CA SER A 128 -2.55 -8.34 -14.45
C SER A 128 -2.25 -7.76 -15.82
N SER A 129 -1.65 -6.57 -15.83
CA SER A 129 -1.16 -5.90 -17.05
C SER A 129 0.36 -6.06 -17.24
N GLU A 130 1.03 -6.83 -16.39
CA GLU A 130 2.47 -7.09 -16.57
C GLU A 130 2.72 -8.02 -17.75
N PRO A 131 3.73 -7.75 -18.60
CA PRO A 131 4.12 -8.66 -19.69
C PRO A 131 4.43 -10.07 -19.18
N GLY A 132 3.84 -11.10 -19.80
CA GLY A 132 3.95 -12.49 -19.32
C GLY A 132 3.05 -12.81 -18.13
N GLY A 133 2.18 -11.88 -17.74
CA GLY A 133 1.19 -12.03 -16.67
C GLY A 133 -0.24 -12.13 -17.20
N GLU A 134 -0.46 -12.47 -18.47
CA GLU A 134 -1.78 -12.52 -19.11
C GLU A 134 -2.75 -13.48 -18.39
N LYS A 135 -2.21 -14.44 -17.63
CA LYS A 135 -2.96 -15.38 -16.78
C LYS A 135 -2.81 -15.10 -15.29
N HIS A 136 -2.31 -13.93 -14.90
CA HIS A 136 -2.18 -13.53 -13.50
C HIS A 136 -3.33 -12.60 -13.10
N LEU A 137 -3.73 -12.69 -11.84
CA LEU A 137 -4.68 -11.76 -11.23
C LEU A 137 -3.95 -10.83 -10.27
N GLU A 138 -4.12 -9.52 -10.41
CA GLU A 138 -3.57 -8.53 -9.48
C GLU A 138 -4.54 -8.24 -8.33
N LEU A 139 -4.06 -8.37 -7.10
CA LEU A 139 -4.76 -7.96 -5.89
C LEU A 139 -4.51 -6.47 -5.63
N LYS A 140 -5.59 -5.68 -5.62
CA LYS A 140 -5.61 -4.25 -5.33
C LYS A 140 -6.52 -3.92 -4.17
N ARG A 141 -6.42 -2.68 -3.67
CA ARG A 141 -7.35 -2.05 -2.72
C ARG A 141 -7.64 -2.87 -1.45
N LEU A 142 -6.68 -3.69 -1.02
CA LEU A 142 -6.79 -4.40 0.26
C LEU A 142 -6.68 -3.40 1.41
N SER A 143 -7.75 -3.24 2.16
CA SER A 143 -7.77 -2.38 3.35
C SER A 143 -8.72 -2.96 4.40
N VAL A 144 -8.39 -2.75 5.67
CA VAL A 144 -9.22 -3.17 6.82
C VAL A 144 -9.22 -2.05 7.84
N ALA A 145 -10.41 -1.73 8.36
CA ALA A 145 -10.63 -0.69 9.34
C ALA A 145 -9.76 -0.94 10.57
N LYS A 146 -9.10 0.10 11.08
CA LYS A 146 -8.05 -0.01 12.10
C LYS A 146 -8.51 -0.79 13.34
N GLN A 147 -9.74 -0.52 13.80
CA GLN A 147 -10.40 -1.16 14.94
C GLN A 147 -10.81 -2.64 14.70
N HIS A 148 -10.75 -3.09 13.44
CA HIS A 148 -11.08 -4.45 13.01
C HIS A 148 -9.85 -5.28 12.59
N ARG A 149 -8.64 -4.72 12.66
CA ARG A 149 -7.40 -5.45 12.37
C ARG A 149 -7.08 -6.48 13.44
N GLY A 150 -6.26 -7.48 13.09
CA GLY A 150 -5.93 -8.60 13.98
C GLY A 150 -7.00 -9.69 14.08
N LYS A 151 -8.21 -9.45 13.54
CA LYS A 151 -9.34 -10.39 13.54
C LYS A 151 -9.39 -11.36 12.35
N GLY A 152 -8.34 -11.38 11.51
CA GLY A 152 -8.27 -12.27 10.34
C GLY A 152 -9.03 -11.81 9.10
N ILE A 153 -9.67 -10.65 9.09
CA ILE A 153 -10.46 -10.12 7.95
C ILE A 153 -9.65 -10.05 6.66
N ALA A 154 -8.44 -9.47 6.70
CA ALA A 154 -7.58 -9.39 5.53
C ALA A 154 -7.20 -10.78 4.98
N LYS A 155 -7.06 -11.78 5.86
CA LYS A 155 -6.81 -13.18 5.46
C LYS A 155 -8.01 -13.77 4.71
N VAL A 156 -9.23 -13.47 5.15
CA VAL A 156 -10.46 -13.90 4.46
C VAL A 156 -10.55 -13.24 3.08
N LEU A 157 -10.38 -11.92 3.00
CA LEU A 157 -10.38 -11.17 1.75
C LEU A 157 -9.37 -11.72 0.73
N CYS A 158 -8.11 -11.93 1.14
CA CYS A 158 -7.10 -12.52 0.26
C CYS A 158 -7.47 -13.93 -0.20
N LYS A 159 -8.02 -14.77 0.69
CA LYS A 159 -8.45 -16.13 0.32
C LYS A 159 -9.58 -16.13 -0.69
N THR A 160 -10.57 -15.26 -0.50
CA THR A 160 -11.67 -15.09 -1.46
C THR A 160 -11.13 -14.71 -2.84
N LEU A 161 -10.17 -13.78 -2.90
CA LEU A 161 -9.55 -13.39 -4.17
C LEU A 161 -8.73 -14.51 -4.79
N MET A 162 -7.94 -15.25 -4.01
CA MET A 162 -7.17 -16.40 -4.51
C MET A 162 -8.08 -17.52 -5.03
N ASP A 163 -9.21 -17.78 -4.37
CA ASP A 163 -10.20 -18.74 -4.85
C ASP A 163 -10.89 -18.24 -6.13
N PHE A 164 -11.15 -16.95 -6.26
CA PHE A 164 -11.63 -16.35 -7.50
C PHE A 164 -10.62 -16.50 -8.65
N ALA A 165 -9.33 -16.22 -8.39
CA ALA A 165 -8.26 -16.42 -9.37
C ALA A 165 -8.20 -17.87 -9.86
N ARG A 166 -8.26 -18.84 -8.93
CA ARG A 166 -8.26 -20.27 -9.27
C ARG A 166 -9.46 -20.66 -10.13
N LYS A 167 -10.66 -20.22 -9.76
CA LYS A 167 -11.89 -20.50 -10.52
C LYS A 167 -11.89 -19.84 -11.90
N SER A 168 -11.18 -18.73 -12.05
CA SER A 168 -11.03 -18.01 -13.31
C SER A 168 -9.90 -18.56 -14.20
N GLY A 169 -9.25 -19.66 -13.78
CA GLY A 169 -8.15 -20.28 -14.54
C GLY A 169 -6.84 -19.49 -14.52
N CYS A 170 -6.67 -18.55 -13.59
CA CYS A 170 -5.42 -17.81 -13.45
C CYS A 170 -4.31 -18.71 -12.88
N GLU A 171 -3.09 -18.55 -13.40
CA GLU A 171 -1.90 -19.30 -12.98
C GLU A 171 -1.30 -18.75 -11.69
N ALA A 172 -1.46 -17.45 -11.43
CA ALA A 172 -0.95 -16.82 -10.22
C ALA A 172 -1.76 -15.60 -9.77
N VAL A 173 -1.57 -15.20 -8.52
CA VAL A 173 -2.02 -13.92 -7.97
C VAL A 173 -0.80 -13.06 -7.68
N VAL A 174 -0.76 -11.84 -8.18
CA VAL A 174 0.31 -10.87 -7.97
C VAL A 174 -0.20 -9.67 -7.17
N LEU A 175 0.70 -8.97 -6.47
CA LEU A 175 0.37 -7.72 -5.79
C LEU A 175 1.61 -6.85 -5.63
N MET A 176 1.37 -5.54 -5.54
CA MET A 176 2.39 -4.56 -5.19
C MET A 176 2.17 -4.03 -3.76
N THR A 177 3.25 -3.93 -2.98
CA THR A 177 3.23 -3.29 -1.66
C THR A 177 4.52 -2.51 -1.41
N THR A 178 4.68 -1.91 -0.24
CA THR A 178 5.86 -1.11 0.16
C THR A 178 6.38 -1.57 1.53
N TYR A 179 7.64 -1.29 1.84
CA TYR A 179 8.24 -1.67 3.13
C TYR A 179 7.51 -1.12 4.34
N SER A 180 6.93 0.07 4.23
CA SER A 180 6.18 0.73 5.32
C SER A 180 4.87 0.00 5.66
N GLN A 181 4.37 -0.86 4.78
CA GLN A 181 3.16 -1.67 4.96
C GLN A 181 3.45 -3.01 5.64
N THR A 182 4.14 -2.99 6.79
CA THR A 182 4.62 -4.18 7.50
C THR A 182 3.59 -5.24 7.85
N GLY A 183 2.33 -4.85 8.07
CA GLY A 183 1.25 -5.81 8.29
C GLY A 183 0.86 -6.59 7.03
N ALA A 184 0.97 -5.94 5.86
CA ALA A 184 0.56 -6.51 4.58
C ALA A 184 1.55 -7.58 4.10
N TRP A 185 2.85 -7.26 3.99
CA TRP A 185 3.81 -8.25 3.48
C TRP A 185 4.00 -9.46 4.40
N LYS A 186 3.92 -9.30 5.73
CA LYS A 186 3.85 -10.43 6.68
C LYS A 186 2.59 -11.30 6.49
N LEU A 187 1.46 -10.69 6.14
CA LEU A 187 0.23 -11.43 5.82
C LEU A 187 0.42 -12.23 4.53
N TYR A 188 0.96 -11.61 3.49
CA TYR A 188 1.17 -12.26 2.19
C TYR A 188 2.12 -13.45 2.31
N GLU A 189 3.25 -13.31 3.01
CA GLU A 189 4.19 -14.42 3.24
C GLU A 189 3.53 -15.59 3.99
N LYS A 190 2.72 -15.30 5.02
CA LYS A 190 1.95 -16.33 5.73
C LYS A 190 0.89 -17.02 4.87
N LEU A 191 0.43 -16.35 3.81
CA LEU A 191 -0.51 -16.89 2.85
C LEU A 191 0.18 -17.66 1.71
N GLY A 192 1.52 -17.71 1.70
CA GLY A 192 2.31 -18.42 0.71
C GLY A 192 2.78 -17.58 -0.47
N PHE A 193 2.51 -16.27 -0.47
CA PHE A 193 3.09 -15.38 -1.47
C PHE A 193 4.60 -15.28 -1.27
N ARG A 194 5.34 -15.17 -2.38
CA ARG A 194 6.79 -14.97 -2.40
C ARG A 194 7.13 -13.66 -3.07
N GLN A 195 8.10 -12.94 -2.51
CA GLN A 195 8.62 -11.72 -3.13
C GLN A 195 9.37 -12.09 -4.41
N LYS A 196 8.96 -11.53 -5.56
CA LYS A 196 9.60 -11.74 -6.87
C LYS A 196 10.46 -10.54 -7.28
N LYS A 197 10.04 -9.33 -6.91
CA LYS A 197 10.72 -8.08 -7.27
C LYS A 197 10.77 -7.12 -6.10
N ASN A 198 11.85 -6.36 -6.03
CA ASN A 198 12.03 -5.24 -5.13
C ASN A 198 12.76 -4.14 -5.88
N SER A 199 12.14 -2.97 -6.02
CA SER A 199 12.68 -1.89 -6.84
C SER A 199 12.23 -0.52 -6.33
N HIS A 200 12.99 0.52 -6.65
CA HIS A 200 12.55 1.89 -6.39
C HIS A 200 11.42 2.29 -7.32
N PHE A 201 10.48 3.09 -6.83
CA PHE A 201 9.60 3.84 -7.73
C PHE A 201 10.44 4.72 -8.67
N PRO A 202 9.97 5.01 -9.90
CA PRO A 202 10.64 5.95 -10.78
C PRO A 202 10.84 7.33 -10.13
N GLY A 203 11.90 8.04 -10.52
CA GLY A 203 12.19 9.40 -10.07
C GLY A 203 13.36 9.53 -9.07
N LEU A 204 13.84 10.76 -8.88
CA LEU A 204 14.92 11.06 -7.95
C LEU A 204 14.43 11.04 -6.49
N LEU A 205 13.24 11.58 -6.23
CA LEU A 205 12.67 11.68 -4.89
C LEU A 205 12.51 10.32 -4.22
N SER A 206 12.01 9.32 -4.96
CA SER A 206 11.88 7.94 -4.47
C SER A 206 13.22 7.29 -4.16
N LYS A 207 14.28 7.58 -4.91
CA LYS A 207 15.64 7.09 -4.62
C LYS A 207 16.20 7.73 -3.36
N VAL A 208 16.08 9.06 -3.24
CA VAL A 208 16.55 9.81 -2.06
C VAL A 208 15.83 9.35 -0.80
N LEU A 209 14.52 9.13 -0.86
CA LEU A 209 13.73 8.67 0.29
C LEU A 209 13.78 7.15 0.53
N ASP A 210 14.52 6.39 -0.29
CA ASP A 210 14.50 4.93 -0.32
C ASP A 210 13.07 4.34 -0.41
N PHE A 211 12.20 4.99 -1.18
CA PHE A 211 10.83 4.57 -1.40
C PHE A 211 10.76 3.46 -2.44
N ARG A 212 10.63 2.22 -1.95
CA ARG A 212 10.61 1.00 -2.77
C ARG A 212 9.24 0.36 -2.81
N PHE A 213 8.93 -0.26 -3.94
CA PHE A 213 7.85 -1.22 -4.07
C PHE A 213 8.39 -2.64 -4.13
N MET A 214 7.59 -3.56 -3.65
CA MET A 214 7.83 -4.99 -3.70
C MET A 214 6.67 -5.65 -4.43
N ILE A 215 6.98 -6.56 -5.34
CA ILE A 215 5.98 -7.41 -5.99
C ILE A 215 6.03 -8.79 -5.34
N TYR A 216 4.87 -9.24 -4.88
CA TYR A 216 4.65 -10.57 -4.34
C TYR A 216 3.79 -11.37 -5.30
N GLN A 217 4.07 -12.67 -5.41
CA GLN A 217 3.36 -13.61 -6.27
C GLN A 217 3.01 -14.88 -5.51
N TYR A 218 1.78 -15.35 -5.68
CA TYR A 218 1.30 -16.65 -5.23
C TYR A 218 0.96 -17.49 -6.47
N ASP A 219 1.68 -18.60 -6.64
CA ASP A 219 1.47 -19.53 -7.75
C ASP A 219 0.33 -20.49 -7.40
N ASN A 220 -0.68 -20.60 -8.26
CA ASN A 220 -1.78 -21.54 -8.04
C ASN A 220 -1.26 -22.97 -8.25
N PRO A 221 -1.41 -23.87 -7.25
CA PRO A 221 -0.79 -25.19 -7.29
C PRO A 221 -1.45 -26.20 -8.27
N ALA A 222 -2.40 -25.76 -9.10
CA ALA A 222 -3.26 -26.66 -9.89
C ALA A 222 -3.65 -26.10 -11.27
N VAL A 223 -2.78 -25.33 -11.92
CA VAL A 223 -2.88 -25.05 -13.36
C VAL A 223 -1.84 -25.87 -14.11
#